data_AF-A0A9D8ESG7-F1
#
_entry.id   AF-A0A9D8ESG7-F1
#
_cell.length_a   1.000
_cell.length_b   1.000
_cell.length_c   1.000
_cell.angle_alpha   90.00
_cell.angle_beta   90.00
_cell.angle_gamma   90.00
#
_symmetry.space_group_name_H-M   'P 1'
#
loop_
_entity.id
_entity.type
_entity.pdbx_description
1 polymer ?
#
loop_
_entity_poly.entity_id
_entity_poly.type
_entity_poly.pdbx_seq_one_letter_code
_entity_poly.pdbx_strand_id
1 'polypeptide(L)'
;MGYRIRKLEIKTRKQGMDEFAKIGSTLPGQKIMIGKLFPVAFKIKDVDIRAANILKQEMLARMGDVVTSRETLMNSGGLTDVIILGTKKGVISLIDKIRIQPFGLKKLSEELSGYLDYIGGKISVKMFRVAEKSFDLGIEGALIMGILNVTPDSFYDGGLYSSAAEMQKRADKIVSEGAHIIDVGGLSTRPGSKPVAADEELERIIPAIKYIKAKHDILISVDTYRAEVAEKAIREGAVIVNDISGHTFDSKMAGVVAHYGVWTVIMHIKGTPVNMQINPVYGDVIDEIYDFLYDRTVAAIEAGIGRDKIIIDPGLGFGKNLEHNLRIISGLSDFTNMGYPVMVGASRKSFIGALLDAESPVKRLEGSLSAAVCAFINGASILRVHDVKKTREAIKIAAGIYHI
;
A
#
# COMPACT_ATOMS: atom_id res chain seq x y z
N MET A 1 12.27 23.83 45.01
CA MET A 1 12.39 23.82 43.53
C MET A 1 11.41 22.79 42.98
N GLY A 2 10.53 23.17 42.05
CA GLY A 2 9.64 22.23 41.37
C GLY A 2 10.17 21.88 39.98
N TYR A 3 10.07 20.61 39.59
CA TYR A 3 10.40 20.17 38.24
C TYR A 3 9.24 20.43 37.29
N ARG A 4 9.52 20.80 36.03
CA ARG A 4 8.51 20.94 34.96
C ARG A 4 8.59 19.73 34.04
N ILE A 5 7.59 18.86 34.11
CA ILE A 5 7.56 17.59 33.36
C ILE A 5 6.64 17.75 32.15
N ARG A 6 7.13 17.37 30.96
CA ARG A 6 6.36 17.31 29.70
C ARG A 6 6.61 15.96 29.03
N LYS A 7 5.55 15.24 28.66
CA LYS A 7 5.65 14.04 27.81
C LYS A 7 5.99 14.48 26.38
N LEU A 8 6.98 13.84 25.77
CA LEU A 8 7.35 14.06 24.38
C LEU A 8 6.67 13.02 23.49
N GLU A 9 6.04 13.47 22.39
CA GLU A 9 5.44 12.61 21.36
C GLU A 9 6.26 12.72 20.08
N ILE A 10 7.42 12.06 20.08
CA ILE A 10 8.36 12.10 18.96
C ILE A 10 7.93 11.05 17.93
N LYS A 11 7.52 11.50 16.75
CA LYS A 11 7.02 10.62 15.67
C LYS A 11 8.09 10.27 14.65
N THR A 12 9.09 11.14 14.47
CA THR A 12 10.14 10.95 13.46
C THR A 12 11.54 11.06 14.04
N ARG A 13 12.52 10.40 13.40
CA ARG A 13 13.93 10.51 13.82
C ARG A 13 14.43 11.95 13.80
N LYS A 14 13.97 12.76 12.84
CA LYS A 14 14.31 14.19 12.76
C LYS A 14 13.83 14.94 14.00
N GLN A 15 12.55 14.79 14.36
CA GLN A 15 11.99 15.41 15.57
C GLN A 15 12.76 14.99 16.84
N GLY A 16 13.19 13.73 16.93
CA GLY A 16 13.99 13.26 18.06
C GLY A 16 15.39 13.87 18.11
N MET A 17 16.07 13.95 16.97
CA MET A 17 17.37 14.62 16.86
C MET A 17 17.26 16.11 17.22
N ASP A 18 16.23 16.80 16.74
CA ASP A 18 15.98 18.21 17.03
C ASP A 18 15.70 18.44 18.53
N GLU A 19 14.91 17.55 19.17
CA GLU A 19 14.65 17.64 20.61
C GLU A 19 15.89 17.36 21.46
N PHE A 20 16.75 16.42 21.04
CA PHE A 20 18.03 16.18 21.70
C PHE A 20 19.02 17.35 21.53
N ALA A 21 18.99 18.02 20.38
CA ALA A 21 19.82 19.20 20.14
C ALA A 21 19.44 20.38 21.05
N LYS A 22 18.14 20.57 21.34
CA LYS A 22 17.65 21.64 22.23
C LYS A 22 18.20 21.57 23.66
N ILE A 23 18.59 20.37 24.13
CA ILE A 23 19.20 20.19 25.46
C ILE A 23 20.75 20.18 25.42
N GLY A 24 21.35 20.51 24.26
CA GLY A 24 22.81 20.57 24.11
C GLY A 24 23.51 19.21 23.99
N SER A 25 22.81 18.14 23.61
CA SER A 25 23.42 16.82 23.40
C SER A 25 24.40 16.83 22.23
N THR A 26 25.52 16.10 22.30
CA THR A 26 26.51 16.00 21.21
C THR A 26 26.00 15.12 20.07
N LEU A 27 26.36 15.43 18.81
CA LEU A 27 25.95 14.64 17.64
C LEU A 27 26.20 13.12 17.78
N PRO A 28 27.36 12.65 18.30
CA PRO A 28 27.56 11.21 18.53
C PRO A 28 26.57 10.62 19.54
N GLY A 29 26.31 11.33 20.65
CA GLY A 29 25.33 10.91 21.65
C GLY A 29 23.92 10.84 21.09
N GLN A 30 23.51 11.85 20.33
CA GLN A 30 22.22 11.88 19.63
C GLN A 30 22.04 10.66 18.72
N LYS A 31 23.04 10.34 17.88
CA LYS A 31 23.00 9.18 16.96
C LYS A 31 22.87 7.84 17.69
N ILE A 32 23.43 7.71 18.89
CA ILE A 32 23.27 6.50 19.70
C ILE A 32 21.86 6.44 20.31
N MET A 33 21.39 7.55 20.87
CA MET A 33 20.14 7.60 21.62
C MET A 33 18.90 7.57 20.71
N ILE A 34 18.99 8.08 19.49
CA ILE A 34 17.86 8.11 18.56
C ILE A 34 17.32 6.71 18.25
N GLY A 35 18.20 5.71 18.20
CA GLY A 35 17.81 4.32 17.97
C GLY A 35 16.99 3.72 19.12
N LYS A 36 16.98 4.33 20.31
CA LYS A 36 16.19 3.89 21.46
C LYS A 36 14.79 4.49 21.49
N LEU A 37 14.54 5.61 20.80
CA LEU A 37 13.21 6.23 20.72
C LEU A 37 12.25 5.47 19.79
N PHE A 38 12.78 4.66 18.88
CA PHE A 38 12.00 3.92 17.89
C PHE A 38 12.24 2.41 18.07
N PRO A 39 11.62 1.78 19.08
CA PRO A 39 11.61 0.33 19.18
C PRO A 39 10.88 -0.27 17.97
N VAL A 40 11.20 -1.53 17.68
CA VAL A 40 10.59 -2.32 16.63
C VAL A 40 9.76 -3.44 17.25
N ALA A 41 8.68 -3.79 16.55
CA ALA A 41 7.83 -4.92 16.86
C ALA A 41 7.68 -5.78 15.60
N PHE A 42 7.97 -7.07 15.69
CA PHE A 42 7.80 -8.02 14.58
C PHE A 42 6.90 -9.16 15.02
N LYS A 43 5.75 -9.30 14.35
CA LYS A 43 4.94 -10.51 14.45
C LYS A 43 5.52 -11.55 13.49
N ILE A 44 5.74 -12.75 14.00
CA ILE A 44 6.23 -13.89 13.22
C ILE A 44 5.24 -15.02 13.44
N LYS A 45 4.67 -15.51 12.34
CA LYS A 45 3.69 -16.59 12.35
C LYS A 45 4.38 -17.94 12.30
N ASP A 46 3.68 -18.96 12.78
CA ASP A 46 4.04 -20.37 12.58
C ASP A 46 5.46 -20.73 13.06
N VAL A 47 5.88 -20.16 14.19
CA VAL A 47 7.17 -20.44 14.82
C VAL A 47 7.07 -21.71 15.66
N ASP A 48 8.03 -22.63 15.52
CA ASP A 48 8.13 -23.80 16.40
C ASP A 48 8.15 -23.36 17.88
N ILE A 49 7.34 -24.00 18.73
CA ILE A 49 7.22 -23.61 20.15
C ILE A 49 8.58 -23.60 20.87
N ARG A 50 9.49 -24.53 20.53
CA ARG A 50 10.84 -24.56 21.13
C ARG A 50 11.68 -23.41 20.62
N ALA A 51 11.55 -23.04 19.34
CA ALA A 51 12.15 -21.83 18.78
C ALA A 51 11.61 -20.57 19.46
N ALA A 52 10.31 -20.48 19.72
CA ALA A 52 9.70 -19.36 20.44
C ALA A 52 10.30 -19.15 21.84
N ASN A 53 10.53 -20.24 22.58
CA ASN A 53 11.19 -20.20 23.89
C ASN A 53 12.66 -19.74 23.79
N ILE A 54 13.40 -20.17 22.77
CA ILE A 54 14.76 -19.68 22.49
C ILE A 54 14.72 -18.18 22.19
N LEU A 55 13.82 -17.72 21.32
CA LEU A 55 13.66 -16.30 20.97
C LEU A 55 13.38 -15.45 22.21
N LYS A 56 12.49 -15.92 23.11
CA LYS A 56 12.18 -15.25 24.38
C LYS A 56 13.43 -15.06 25.24
N GLN A 57 14.18 -16.13 25.48
CA GLN A 57 15.40 -16.08 26.30
C GLN A 57 16.46 -15.16 25.68
N GLU A 58 16.68 -15.26 24.38
CA GLU A 58 17.68 -14.47 23.68
C GLU A 58 17.33 -12.98 23.61
N MET A 59 16.04 -12.61 23.48
CA MET A 59 15.65 -11.19 23.47
C MET A 59 15.70 -10.53 24.86
N LEU A 60 15.40 -11.28 25.93
CA LEU A 60 15.56 -10.75 27.30
C LEU A 60 17.01 -10.32 27.57
N ALA A 61 17.99 -11.09 27.09
CA ALA A 61 19.41 -10.74 27.17
C ALA A 61 19.79 -9.47 26.37
N ARG A 62 18.90 -9.00 25.49
CA ARG A 62 19.11 -7.86 24.56
C ARG A 62 18.24 -6.65 24.88
N MET A 63 17.73 -6.58 26.11
CA MET A 63 16.83 -5.52 26.58
C MET A 63 15.57 -5.39 25.70
N GLY A 64 15.12 -6.52 25.14
CA GLY A 64 13.85 -6.66 24.46
C GLY A 64 13.03 -7.77 25.11
N ASP A 65 11.96 -8.15 24.44
CA ASP A 65 11.14 -9.27 24.87
C ASP A 65 10.47 -9.97 23.69
N VAL A 66 9.91 -11.16 23.92
CA VAL A 66 9.04 -11.85 22.97
C VAL A 66 7.70 -12.13 23.63
N VAL A 67 6.63 -11.64 23.03
CA VAL A 67 5.27 -12.06 23.39
C VAL A 67 5.06 -13.45 22.81
N THR A 68 4.65 -14.39 23.66
CA THR A 68 4.40 -15.78 23.29
C THR A 68 2.99 -16.16 23.73
N SER A 69 2.39 -17.15 23.06
CA SER A 69 1.08 -17.68 23.42
C SER A 69 1.16 -18.54 24.69
N ARG A 70 0.02 -18.83 25.32
CA ARG A 70 -0.04 -19.75 26.47
C ARG A 70 0.50 -21.15 26.14
N GLU A 71 0.35 -21.58 24.88
CA GLU A 71 0.76 -22.91 24.41
C GLU A 71 2.28 -23.13 24.55
N THR A 72 3.10 -22.08 24.52
CA THR A 72 4.56 -22.22 24.66
C THR A 72 5.01 -22.68 26.04
N LEU A 73 4.16 -22.50 27.06
CA LEU A 73 4.37 -22.94 28.43
C LEU A 73 3.86 -24.36 28.66
N MET A 74 2.84 -24.78 27.91
CA MET A 74 2.09 -26.01 28.17
C MET A 74 2.51 -27.16 27.26
N ASN A 75 3.02 -26.88 26.07
CA ASN A 75 3.37 -27.87 25.07
C ASN A 75 4.86 -27.89 24.76
N SER A 76 5.37 -29.06 24.38
CA SER A 76 6.76 -29.27 23.96
C SER A 76 6.97 -29.30 22.44
N GLY A 77 5.89 -29.13 21.66
CA GLY A 77 5.92 -29.14 20.19
C GLY A 77 4.65 -28.53 19.60
N GLY A 78 4.71 -28.20 18.31
CA GLY A 78 3.68 -27.44 17.59
C GLY A 78 4.20 -26.07 17.13
N LEU A 79 3.32 -25.31 16.50
CA LEU A 79 3.60 -23.97 15.97
C LEU A 79 2.83 -22.92 16.77
N THR A 80 3.39 -21.71 16.85
CA THR A 80 2.77 -20.56 17.50
C THR A 80 3.21 -19.27 16.82
N ASP A 81 2.37 -18.26 16.89
CA ASP A 81 2.79 -16.88 16.61
C ASP A 81 3.60 -16.33 17.78
N VAL A 82 4.53 -15.43 17.47
CA VAL A 82 5.28 -14.64 18.45
C VAL A 82 5.36 -13.18 18.03
N ILE A 83 5.50 -12.27 19.00
CA ILE A 83 5.80 -10.85 18.73
C ILE A 83 7.12 -10.49 19.39
N ILE A 84 8.15 -10.23 18.58
CA ILE A 84 9.44 -9.74 19.04
C ILE A 84 9.36 -8.24 19.28
N LEU A 85 9.73 -7.79 20.47
CA LEU A 85 9.78 -6.39 20.90
C LEU A 85 11.22 -6.02 21.26
N GLY A 86 11.72 -4.89 20.78
CA GLY A 86 13.03 -4.41 21.21
C GLY A 86 13.57 -3.26 20.39
N THR A 87 14.84 -2.91 20.61
CA THR A 87 15.52 -1.93 19.74
C THR A 87 16.01 -2.61 18.46
N LYS A 88 16.15 -1.85 17.36
CA LYS A 88 16.75 -2.36 16.11
C LYS A 88 18.10 -3.03 16.36
N LYS A 89 18.95 -2.43 17.22
CA LYS A 89 20.25 -3.00 17.60
C LYS A 89 20.11 -4.34 18.33
N GLY A 90 19.12 -4.45 19.22
CA GLY A 90 18.79 -5.69 19.91
C GLY A 90 18.39 -6.79 18.93
N VAL A 91 17.51 -6.50 17.96
CA VAL A 91 17.09 -7.51 16.97
C VAL A 91 18.24 -7.92 16.04
N ILE A 92 19.13 -7.00 15.63
CA ILE A 92 20.35 -7.37 14.87
C ILE A 92 21.20 -8.36 15.67
N SER A 93 21.42 -8.08 16.96
CA SER A 93 22.16 -9.00 17.83
C SER A 93 21.45 -10.35 18.04
N LEU A 94 20.12 -10.39 17.98
CA LEU A 94 19.35 -11.63 18.02
C LEU A 94 19.61 -12.46 16.77
N ILE A 95 19.52 -11.85 15.59
CA ILE A 95 19.71 -12.49 14.28
C ILE A 95 21.01 -13.29 14.25
N ASP A 96 22.12 -12.67 14.66
CA ASP A 96 23.44 -13.33 14.70
C ASP A 96 23.43 -14.59 15.57
N LYS A 97 22.71 -14.54 16.69
CA LYS A 97 22.68 -15.61 17.68
C LYS A 97 21.74 -16.75 17.32
N ILE A 98 20.58 -16.45 16.75
CA ILE A 98 19.60 -17.47 16.37
C ILE A 98 19.99 -18.21 15.08
N ARG A 99 20.93 -17.66 14.29
CA ARG A 99 21.43 -18.26 13.05
C ARG A 99 21.96 -19.69 13.22
N ILE A 100 22.58 -19.96 14.37
CA ILE A 100 23.20 -21.26 14.69
C ILE A 100 22.28 -22.15 15.54
N GLN A 101 21.06 -21.69 15.84
CA GLN A 101 20.12 -22.40 16.69
C GLN A 101 19.22 -23.34 15.86
N PRO A 102 18.69 -24.43 16.45
CA PRO A 102 17.84 -25.40 15.77
C PRO A 102 16.41 -24.86 15.51
N PHE A 103 15.51 -25.74 15.06
CA PHE A 103 14.06 -25.49 14.94
C PHE A 103 13.70 -24.37 13.94
N GLY A 104 14.43 -24.31 12.82
CA GLY A 104 14.15 -23.35 11.74
C GLY A 104 14.68 -21.94 11.99
N LEU A 105 15.32 -21.67 13.14
CA LEU A 105 15.84 -20.34 13.51
C LEU A 105 16.93 -19.82 12.57
N LYS A 106 17.66 -20.70 11.88
CA LYS A 106 18.57 -20.30 10.79
C LYS A 106 17.83 -19.57 9.67
N LYS A 107 16.73 -20.16 9.17
CA LYS A 107 15.92 -19.57 8.11
C LYS A 107 15.30 -18.25 8.58
N LEU A 108 14.76 -18.23 9.81
CA LEU A 108 14.21 -17.00 10.40
C LEU A 108 15.27 -15.89 10.54
N SER A 109 16.52 -16.24 10.88
CA SER A 109 17.64 -15.29 10.92
C SER A 109 17.87 -14.64 9.55
N GLU A 110 17.87 -15.44 8.48
CA GLU A 110 18.06 -14.97 7.11
C GLU A 110 16.91 -14.06 6.67
N GLU A 111 15.67 -14.44 6.96
CA GLU A 111 14.47 -13.65 6.64
C GLU A 111 14.41 -12.33 7.42
N LEU A 112 14.66 -12.35 8.74
CA LEU A 112 14.71 -11.14 9.56
C LEU A 112 15.86 -10.22 9.15
N SER A 113 17.02 -10.77 8.76
CA SER A 113 18.14 -9.98 8.25
C SER A 113 17.76 -9.28 6.95
N GLY A 114 17.18 -10.02 5.99
CA GLY A 114 16.70 -9.45 4.73
C GLY A 114 15.65 -8.36 4.96
N TYR A 115 14.75 -8.58 5.92
CA TYR A 115 13.73 -7.60 6.31
C TYR A 115 14.32 -6.34 6.99
N LEU A 116 15.30 -6.50 7.88
CA LEU A 116 15.95 -5.35 8.55
C LEU A 116 16.81 -4.51 7.61
N ASP A 117 17.48 -5.14 6.64
CA ASP A 117 18.20 -4.45 5.57
C ASP A 117 17.22 -3.67 4.69
N TYR A 118 16.05 -4.26 4.45
CA TYR A 118 14.96 -3.64 3.70
C TYR A 118 14.43 -2.38 4.40
N ILE A 119 13.93 -2.47 5.64
CA ILE A 119 13.38 -1.31 6.39
C ILE A 119 14.46 -0.33 6.84
N GLY A 120 15.73 -0.73 6.76
CA GLY A 120 16.83 -0.11 7.48
C GLY A 120 17.56 1.05 6.80
N GLY A 121 17.35 1.27 5.50
CA GLY A 121 17.96 2.41 4.81
C GLY A 121 18.51 2.19 3.40
N LYS A 122 18.07 1.19 2.63
CA LYS A 122 18.45 1.08 1.21
C LYS A 122 17.39 1.54 0.21
N ILE A 123 16.12 1.58 0.59
CA ILE A 123 15.04 2.10 -0.25
C ILE A 123 14.34 3.22 0.51
N SER A 124 14.92 4.41 0.44
CA SER A 124 14.16 5.60 0.80
C SER A 124 13.15 5.83 -0.31
N VAL A 125 11.86 5.57 -0.04
CA VAL A 125 10.75 5.89 -0.96
C VAL A 125 10.63 7.41 -1.19
N LYS A 126 11.47 8.22 -0.52
CA LYS A 126 11.60 9.64 -0.80
C LYS A 126 11.75 9.90 -2.29
N MET A 127 12.49 9.07 -3.03
CA MET A 127 12.48 9.11 -4.50
C MET A 127 11.71 7.92 -5.04
N PHE A 128 10.49 8.16 -5.52
CA PHE A 128 9.69 7.15 -6.17
C PHE A 128 9.86 7.23 -7.69
N ARG A 129 10.43 6.19 -8.28
CA ARG A 129 10.62 6.08 -9.73
C ARG A 129 9.54 5.20 -10.30
N VAL A 130 8.91 5.59 -11.40
CA VAL A 130 7.96 4.77 -12.15
C VAL A 130 8.17 5.05 -13.62
N ALA A 131 8.39 3.98 -14.39
CA ALA A 131 8.90 4.05 -15.76
C ALA A 131 10.14 4.97 -15.84
N GLU A 132 10.17 5.94 -16.75
CA GLU A 132 11.23 6.93 -16.90
C GLU A 132 11.13 8.16 -15.97
N LYS A 133 10.07 8.25 -15.13
CA LYS A 133 9.83 9.41 -14.26
C LYS A 133 10.28 9.16 -12.83
N SER A 134 10.69 10.23 -12.15
CA SER A 134 11.13 10.22 -10.75
C SER A 134 10.44 11.33 -9.97
N PHE A 135 9.92 11.01 -8.78
CA PHE A 135 9.17 11.94 -7.93
C PHE A 135 9.76 11.98 -6.52
N ASP A 136 9.93 13.17 -5.95
CA ASP A 136 10.33 13.33 -4.54
C ASP A 136 9.08 13.33 -3.65
N LEU A 137 8.77 12.22 -2.98
CA LEU A 137 7.64 12.11 -2.06
C LEU A 137 7.80 13.01 -0.82
N GLY A 138 9.00 13.48 -0.49
CA GLY A 138 9.18 14.51 0.53
C GLY A 138 8.69 15.90 0.09
N ILE A 139 8.56 16.13 -1.21
CA ILE A 139 8.01 17.37 -1.78
C ILE A 139 6.53 17.17 -2.16
N GLU A 140 6.23 16.06 -2.85
CA GLU A 140 4.89 15.77 -3.36
C GLU A 140 3.94 15.23 -2.28
N GLY A 141 4.47 14.68 -1.19
CA GLY A 141 3.72 13.91 -0.20
C GLY A 141 3.35 12.53 -0.73
N ALA A 142 2.42 12.47 -1.68
CA ALA A 142 1.97 11.24 -2.33
C ALA A 142 1.66 11.50 -3.81
N LEU A 143 1.87 10.50 -4.66
CA LEU A 143 1.44 10.58 -6.06
C LEU A 143 -0.08 10.53 -6.15
N ILE A 144 -0.64 11.41 -6.96
CA ILE A 144 -2.06 11.46 -7.26
C ILE A 144 -2.34 10.69 -8.54
N MET A 145 -3.11 9.60 -8.42
CA MET A 145 -3.61 8.80 -9.53
C MET A 145 -5.07 9.18 -9.80
N GLY A 146 -5.33 9.82 -10.94
CA GLY A 146 -6.66 10.26 -11.35
C GLY A 146 -7.44 9.17 -12.06
N ILE A 147 -8.67 8.91 -11.63
CA ILE A 147 -9.54 7.88 -12.22
C ILE A 147 -10.21 8.41 -13.50
N LEU A 148 -10.02 7.67 -14.61
CA LEU A 148 -10.73 7.84 -15.87
C LEU A 148 -11.49 6.55 -16.20
N ASN A 149 -12.76 6.48 -15.76
CA ASN A 149 -13.65 5.39 -16.15
C ASN A 149 -14.20 5.64 -17.55
N VAL A 150 -13.98 4.70 -18.47
CA VAL A 150 -14.47 4.74 -19.85
C VAL A 150 -15.63 3.75 -19.99
N THR A 151 -16.71 3.98 -19.25
CA THR A 151 -17.93 3.17 -19.31
C THR A 151 -19.11 4.01 -19.82
N PRO A 152 -20.11 3.41 -20.49
CA PRO A 152 -21.31 4.12 -20.94
C PRO A 152 -22.00 4.88 -19.79
N ASP A 153 -22.12 4.23 -18.62
CA ASP A 153 -22.71 4.78 -17.39
C ASP A 153 -22.00 6.03 -16.84
N SER A 154 -20.75 6.28 -17.26
CA SER A 154 -19.94 7.40 -16.78
C SER A 154 -20.14 8.69 -17.58
N PHE A 155 -20.78 8.60 -18.76
CA PHE A 155 -20.88 9.65 -19.78
C PHE A 155 -22.32 9.82 -20.31
N TYR A 156 -23.31 9.53 -19.46
CA TYR A 156 -24.73 9.63 -19.83
C TYR A 156 -25.12 11.09 -20.07
N ASP A 157 -25.07 11.50 -21.34
CA ASP A 157 -26.08 12.38 -22.00
C ASP A 157 -25.89 12.58 -23.52
N GLY A 158 -24.95 11.90 -24.20
CA GLY A 158 -24.82 12.02 -25.66
C GLY A 158 -24.20 10.79 -26.32
N GLY A 159 -24.51 10.56 -27.61
CA GLY A 159 -24.06 9.37 -28.37
C GLY A 159 -22.54 9.17 -28.45
N LEU A 160 -22.08 8.18 -29.25
CA LEU A 160 -20.67 7.74 -29.37
C LEU A 160 -19.63 8.87 -29.55
N TYR A 161 -19.98 9.96 -30.23
CA TYR A 161 -19.08 11.13 -30.41
C TYR A 161 -19.02 12.03 -29.16
N SER A 162 -20.11 12.11 -28.39
CA SER A 162 -20.15 12.83 -27.11
C SER A 162 -19.28 12.13 -26.07
N SER A 163 -19.34 10.79 -26.00
CA SER A 163 -18.55 10.02 -25.03
C SER A 163 -17.05 10.13 -25.29
N ALA A 164 -16.61 10.19 -26.56
CA ALA A 164 -15.21 10.41 -26.90
C ALA A 164 -14.72 11.81 -26.49
N ALA A 165 -15.48 12.85 -26.81
CA ALA A 165 -15.14 14.23 -26.43
C ALA A 165 -15.14 14.45 -24.91
N GLU A 166 -16.07 13.82 -24.19
CA GLU A 166 -16.14 13.86 -22.74
C GLU A 166 -14.99 13.11 -22.07
N MET A 167 -14.62 11.92 -22.58
CA MET A 167 -13.43 11.20 -22.16
C MET A 167 -12.18 12.05 -22.33
N GLN A 168 -11.99 12.66 -23.50
CA GLN A 168 -10.86 13.55 -23.78
C GLN A 168 -10.82 14.75 -22.84
N LYS A 169 -11.95 15.44 -22.67
CA LYS A 169 -12.09 16.57 -21.74
C LYS A 169 -11.79 16.15 -20.30
N ARG A 170 -12.21 14.96 -19.90
CA ARG A 170 -11.93 14.42 -18.57
C ARG A 170 -10.45 14.11 -18.40
N ALA A 171 -9.80 13.50 -19.39
CA ALA A 171 -8.35 13.26 -19.38
C ALA A 171 -7.56 14.57 -19.26
N ASP A 172 -7.87 15.56 -20.11
CA ASP A 172 -7.28 16.91 -20.05
C ASP A 172 -7.46 17.57 -18.68
N LYS A 173 -8.64 17.39 -18.08
CA LYS A 173 -8.94 17.89 -16.73
C LYS A 173 -8.08 17.19 -15.67
N ILE A 174 -7.94 15.87 -15.70
CA ILE A 174 -7.10 15.12 -14.74
C ILE A 174 -5.64 15.62 -14.79
N VAL A 175 -5.11 15.85 -16.00
CA VAL A 175 -3.75 16.40 -16.17
C VAL A 175 -3.65 17.82 -15.64
N SER A 176 -4.56 18.72 -16.02
CA SER A 176 -4.52 20.13 -15.56
C SER A 176 -4.78 20.30 -14.06
N GLU A 177 -5.48 19.36 -13.43
CA GLU A 177 -5.64 19.28 -11.96
C GLU A 177 -4.37 18.78 -11.25
N GLY A 178 -3.38 18.29 -12.00
CA GLY A 178 -2.06 17.91 -11.50
C GLY A 178 -1.93 16.46 -11.05
N ALA A 179 -2.64 15.53 -11.70
CA ALA A 179 -2.38 14.12 -11.51
C ALA A 179 -0.97 13.75 -12.01
N HIS A 180 -0.38 12.73 -11.39
CA HIS A 180 0.89 12.14 -11.80
C HIS A 180 0.66 10.91 -12.69
N ILE A 181 -0.48 10.24 -12.48
CA ILE A 181 -0.89 9.02 -13.17
C ILE A 181 -2.37 9.17 -13.57
N ILE A 182 -2.74 8.74 -14.76
CA ILE A 182 -4.15 8.49 -15.13
C ILE A 182 -4.40 7.00 -15.12
N ASP A 183 -5.41 6.56 -14.39
CA ASP A 183 -5.84 5.16 -14.33
C ASP A 183 -7.09 4.97 -15.19
N VAL A 184 -6.93 4.26 -16.30
CA VAL A 184 -7.94 4.07 -17.35
C VAL A 184 -8.62 2.73 -17.15
N GLY A 185 -9.92 2.75 -16.84
CA GLY A 185 -10.72 1.54 -16.61
C GLY A 185 -11.89 1.43 -17.57
N GLY A 186 -12.00 0.32 -18.30
CA GLY A 186 -13.15 0.01 -19.18
C GLY A 186 -14.24 -0.83 -18.49
N LEU A 187 -13.93 -1.35 -17.29
CA LEU A 187 -14.80 -2.19 -16.48
C LEU A 187 -15.34 -1.42 -15.27
N SER A 188 -16.63 -1.57 -15.00
CA SER A 188 -17.15 -1.24 -13.68
C SER A 188 -16.77 -2.37 -12.73
N THR A 189 -16.02 -2.06 -11.68
CA THR A 189 -15.71 -2.98 -10.57
C THR A 189 -16.60 -2.70 -9.35
N ARG A 190 -17.68 -1.93 -9.56
CA ARG A 190 -18.67 -1.64 -8.52
C ARG A 190 -19.45 -2.92 -8.15
N PRO A 191 -19.92 -3.03 -6.89
CA PRO A 191 -20.75 -4.16 -6.47
C PRO A 191 -21.92 -4.40 -7.42
N GLY A 192 -22.12 -5.64 -7.86
CA GLY A 192 -23.23 -6.03 -8.75
C GLY A 192 -23.06 -5.67 -10.24
N SER A 193 -21.89 -5.21 -10.65
CA SER A 193 -21.57 -4.96 -12.06
C SER A 193 -21.59 -6.25 -12.89
N LYS A 194 -22.11 -6.17 -14.13
CA LYS A 194 -22.07 -7.28 -15.08
C LYS A 194 -20.72 -7.28 -15.82
N PRO A 195 -20.11 -8.46 -16.05
CA PRO A 195 -18.94 -8.56 -16.92
C PRO A 195 -19.27 -8.09 -18.33
N VAL A 196 -18.39 -7.30 -18.95
CA VAL A 196 -18.41 -7.00 -20.39
C VAL A 196 -17.39 -7.85 -21.11
N ALA A 197 -17.54 -8.09 -22.42
CA ALA A 197 -16.56 -8.84 -23.20
C ALA A 197 -15.19 -8.12 -23.23
N ALA A 198 -14.10 -8.86 -23.46
CA ALA A 198 -12.77 -8.26 -23.53
C ALA A 198 -12.61 -7.30 -24.71
N ASP A 199 -13.21 -7.63 -25.86
CA ASP A 199 -13.21 -6.75 -27.04
C ASP A 199 -13.93 -5.42 -26.76
N GLU A 200 -15.05 -5.47 -26.04
CA GLU A 200 -15.79 -4.28 -25.63
C GLU A 200 -15.00 -3.40 -24.65
N GLU A 201 -14.27 -4.02 -23.72
CA GLU A 201 -13.35 -3.31 -22.82
C GLU A 201 -12.23 -2.62 -23.59
N LEU A 202 -11.67 -3.29 -24.60
CA LEU A 202 -10.61 -2.76 -25.46
C LEU A 202 -11.08 -1.59 -26.32
N GLU A 203 -12.26 -1.72 -26.95
CA GLU A 203 -12.89 -0.64 -27.73
C GLU A 203 -13.06 0.64 -26.90
N ARG A 204 -13.26 0.50 -25.58
CA ARG A 204 -13.37 1.62 -24.65
C ARG A 204 -12.00 2.21 -24.28
N ILE A 205 -11.06 1.39 -23.82
CA ILE A 205 -9.82 1.91 -23.21
C ILE A 205 -8.75 2.32 -24.23
N ILE A 206 -8.66 1.64 -25.38
CA ILE A 206 -7.57 1.85 -26.33
C ILE A 206 -7.60 3.27 -26.93
N PRO A 207 -8.76 3.83 -27.35
CA PRO A 207 -8.83 5.21 -27.80
C PRO A 207 -8.40 6.22 -26.72
N ALA A 208 -8.74 5.96 -25.46
CA ALA A 208 -8.36 6.82 -24.34
C ALA A 208 -6.84 6.80 -24.11
N ILE A 209 -6.22 5.61 -24.08
CA ILE A 209 -4.78 5.46 -23.92
C ILE A 209 -4.02 6.16 -25.05
N LYS A 210 -4.45 5.96 -26.31
CA LYS A 210 -3.85 6.62 -27.49
C LYS A 210 -3.92 8.13 -27.39
N TYR A 211 -5.09 8.66 -27.02
CA TYR A 211 -5.27 10.10 -26.85
C TYR A 211 -4.35 10.67 -25.76
N ILE A 212 -4.32 10.03 -24.59
CA ILE A 212 -3.52 10.50 -23.46
C ILE A 212 -2.03 10.50 -23.85
N LYS A 213 -1.53 9.40 -24.41
CA LYS A 213 -0.12 9.27 -24.84
C LYS A 213 0.27 10.30 -25.90
N ALA A 214 -0.63 10.60 -26.84
CA ALA A 214 -0.34 11.55 -27.92
C ALA A 214 -0.30 13.01 -27.44
N LYS A 215 -1.08 13.35 -26.40
CA LYS A 215 -1.30 14.75 -25.99
C LYS A 215 -0.59 15.14 -24.70
N HIS A 216 -0.33 14.19 -23.80
CA HIS A 216 0.12 14.47 -22.44
C HIS A 216 1.35 13.64 -22.07
N ASP A 217 2.31 14.26 -21.39
CA ASP A 217 3.48 13.60 -20.81
C ASP A 217 3.17 13.10 -19.37
N ILE A 218 2.21 12.17 -19.25
CA ILE A 218 1.73 11.62 -17.98
C ILE A 218 1.80 10.09 -17.97
N LEU A 219 2.00 9.49 -16.79
CA LEU A 219 1.99 8.04 -16.64
C LEU A 219 0.56 7.50 -16.86
N ILE A 220 0.46 6.39 -17.58
CA ILE A 220 -0.81 5.72 -17.86
C ILE A 220 -0.83 4.37 -17.13
N SER A 221 -1.85 4.19 -16.30
CA SER A 221 -2.22 2.93 -15.67
C SER A 221 -3.46 2.36 -16.37
N VAL A 222 -3.52 1.05 -16.54
CA VAL A 222 -4.73 0.34 -17.00
C VAL A 222 -5.35 -0.45 -15.84
N ASP A 223 -6.63 -0.20 -15.55
CA ASP A 223 -7.41 -0.91 -14.53
C ASP A 223 -8.12 -2.10 -15.20
N THR A 224 -7.49 -3.27 -15.12
CA THR A 224 -8.02 -4.52 -15.69
C THR A 224 -7.46 -5.74 -14.97
N TYR A 225 -8.25 -6.81 -14.90
CA TYR A 225 -7.84 -8.13 -14.40
C TYR A 225 -7.62 -9.15 -15.53
N ARG A 226 -7.64 -8.72 -16.80
CA ARG A 226 -7.49 -9.59 -17.98
C ARG A 226 -6.15 -9.39 -18.65
N ALA A 227 -5.37 -10.45 -18.79
CA ALA A 227 -4.02 -10.38 -19.33
C ALA A 227 -4.00 -9.90 -20.78
N GLU A 228 -4.97 -10.31 -21.60
CA GLU A 228 -5.07 -9.88 -23.00
C GLU A 228 -5.36 -8.39 -23.15
N VAL A 229 -6.14 -7.83 -22.21
CA VAL A 229 -6.48 -6.40 -22.19
C VAL A 229 -5.27 -5.59 -21.73
N ALA A 230 -4.61 -6.05 -20.66
CA ALA A 230 -3.37 -5.47 -20.17
C ALA A 230 -2.29 -5.44 -21.26
N GLU A 231 -2.06 -6.56 -21.96
CA GLU A 231 -1.07 -6.63 -23.05
C GLU A 231 -1.32 -5.58 -24.14
N LYS A 232 -2.57 -5.48 -24.64
CA LYS A 232 -2.92 -4.51 -25.68
C LYS A 232 -2.79 -3.07 -25.16
N ALA A 233 -3.21 -2.79 -23.92
CA ALA A 233 -3.05 -1.48 -23.30
C ALA A 233 -1.57 -1.08 -23.13
N ILE A 234 -0.70 -2.02 -22.75
CA ILE A 234 0.75 -1.79 -22.61
C ILE A 234 1.36 -1.39 -23.95
N ARG A 235 1.05 -2.14 -25.02
CA ARG A 235 1.53 -1.84 -26.38
C ARG A 235 1.13 -0.43 -26.84
N GLU A 236 -0.02 0.05 -26.37
CA GLU A 236 -0.52 1.38 -26.71
C GLU A 236 0.03 2.49 -25.80
N GLY A 237 0.65 2.17 -24.66
CA GLY A 237 1.35 3.13 -23.81
C GLY A 237 1.10 3.04 -22.31
N ALA A 238 0.29 2.08 -21.84
CA ALA A 238 0.18 1.85 -20.41
C ALA A 238 1.51 1.33 -19.84
N VAL A 239 1.96 1.91 -18.72
CA VAL A 239 3.21 1.54 -18.05
C VAL A 239 2.98 0.95 -16.66
N ILE A 240 1.72 0.91 -16.22
CA ILE A 240 1.27 0.29 -14.96
C ILE A 240 0.04 -0.57 -15.26
N VAL A 241 -0.01 -1.79 -14.75
CA VAL A 241 -1.20 -2.65 -14.74
C VAL A 241 -1.77 -2.67 -13.33
N ASN A 242 -2.94 -2.09 -13.15
CA ASN A 242 -3.67 -2.08 -11.89
C ASN A 242 -4.68 -3.24 -11.86
N ASP A 243 -4.33 -4.35 -11.20
CA ASP A 243 -5.16 -5.55 -11.14
C ASP A 243 -5.76 -5.74 -9.75
N ILE A 244 -7.09 -5.56 -9.68
CA ILE A 244 -7.88 -5.71 -8.46
C ILE A 244 -7.83 -7.11 -7.83
N SER A 245 -7.42 -8.12 -8.58
CA SER A 245 -7.35 -9.52 -8.14
C SER A 245 -5.98 -9.93 -7.62
N GLY A 246 -4.97 -9.08 -7.77
CA GLY A 246 -3.58 -9.43 -7.48
C GLY A 246 -3.07 -10.57 -8.38
N HIS A 247 -3.48 -10.60 -9.65
CA HIS A 247 -3.17 -11.64 -10.65
C HIS A 247 -3.79 -13.02 -10.37
N THR A 248 -4.90 -13.07 -9.62
CA THR A 248 -5.57 -14.35 -9.31
C THR A 248 -6.71 -14.69 -10.27
N PHE A 249 -7.31 -13.70 -10.93
CA PHE A 249 -8.43 -13.94 -11.86
C PHE A 249 -7.96 -14.40 -13.25
N ASP A 250 -6.74 -14.03 -13.66
CA ASP A 250 -6.12 -14.48 -14.91
C ASP A 250 -4.67 -14.89 -14.63
N SER A 251 -4.38 -16.19 -14.75
CA SER A 251 -3.05 -16.74 -14.48
C SER A 251 -1.97 -16.28 -15.44
N LYS A 252 -2.33 -15.70 -16.60
CA LYS A 252 -1.37 -15.14 -17.56
C LYS A 252 -0.91 -13.73 -17.20
N MET A 253 -1.62 -13.03 -16.29
CA MET A 253 -1.38 -11.62 -15.98
C MET A 253 0.07 -11.36 -15.54
N ALA A 254 0.56 -12.16 -14.59
CA ALA A 254 1.93 -11.99 -14.07
C ALA A 254 2.99 -12.15 -15.18
N GLY A 255 2.79 -13.13 -16.07
CA GLY A 255 3.68 -13.36 -17.21
C GLY A 255 3.68 -12.21 -18.22
N VAL A 256 2.51 -11.60 -18.49
CA VAL A 256 2.41 -10.40 -19.34
C VAL A 256 3.17 -9.23 -18.71
N VAL A 257 2.93 -8.93 -17.43
CA VAL A 257 3.63 -7.84 -16.73
C VAL A 257 5.15 -8.05 -16.75
N ALA A 258 5.60 -9.28 -16.45
CA ALA A 258 7.01 -9.63 -16.46
C ALA A 258 7.64 -9.47 -17.87
N HIS A 259 6.96 -9.97 -18.91
CA HIS A 259 7.44 -9.92 -20.28
C HIS A 259 7.68 -8.49 -20.78
N TYR A 260 6.75 -7.58 -20.50
CA TYR A 260 6.89 -6.17 -20.90
C TYR A 260 7.69 -5.33 -19.91
N GLY A 261 7.99 -5.86 -18.71
CA GLY A 261 8.70 -5.15 -17.68
C GLY A 261 7.98 -3.87 -17.22
N VAL A 262 6.65 -3.85 -17.25
CA VAL A 262 5.85 -2.73 -16.73
C VAL A 262 5.63 -2.84 -15.23
N TRP A 263 5.11 -1.78 -14.62
CA TRP A 263 4.73 -1.78 -13.22
C TRP A 263 3.41 -2.51 -13.00
N THR A 264 3.16 -3.00 -11.79
CA THR A 264 1.87 -3.58 -11.43
C THR A 264 1.42 -3.20 -10.04
N VAL A 265 0.11 -3.01 -9.88
CA VAL A 265 -0.55 -2.92 -8.58
C VAL A 265 -1.18 -4.26 -8.26
N ILE A 266 -0.76 -4.85 -7.13
CA ILE A 266 -1.33 -6.07 -6.56
C ILE A 266 -2.31 -5.65 -5.46
N MET A 267 -3.61 -5.83 -5.72
CA MET A 267 -4.64 -5.45 -4.76
C MET A 267 -5.24 -6.67 -4.06
N HIS A 268 -5.62 -6.52 -2.79
CA HIS A 268 -6.44 -7.49 -2.07
C HIS A 268 -7.94 -7.30 -2.33
N ILE A 269 -8.61 -8.38 -2.73
CA ILE A 269 -10.08 -8.51 -2.77
C ILE A 269 -10.52 -9.79 -2.06
N LYS A 270 -11.63 -9.73 -1.31
CA LYS A 270 -12.30 -10.93 -0.78
C LYS A 270 -13.57 -11.20 -1.59
N GLY A 271 -13.64 -12.37 -2.20
CA GLY A 271 -14.67 -12.70 -3.19
C GLY A 271 -14.37 -12.09 -4.56
N THR A 272 -15.42 -11.81 -5.34
CA THR A 272 -15.34 -11.18 -6.65
C THR A 272 -16.13 -9.86 -6.66
N PRO A 273 -15.93 -8.94 -7.62
CA PRO A 273 -16.71 -7.70 -7.69
C PRO A 273 -18.24 -7.90 -7.63
N VAL A 274 -18.73 -9.06 -8.08
CA VAL A 274 -20.15 -9.43 -8.06
C VAL A 274 -20.65 -9.71 -6.63
N ASN A 275 -19.88 -10.44 -5.81
CA ASN A 275 -20.35 -10.97 -4.52
C ASN A 275 -19.59 -10.46 -3.28
N MET A 276 -18.52 -9.67 -3.46
CA MET A 276 -17.62 -9.27 -2.37
C MET A 276 -18.32 -8.56 -1.20
N GLN A 277 -19.42 -7.84 -1.45
CA GLN A 277 -20.16 -7.12 -0.42
C GLN A 277 -21.17 -7.99 0.36
N ILE A 278 -21.31 -9.27 0.01
CA ILE A 278 -22.23 -10.19 0.68
C ILE A 278 -21.53 -10.73 1.93
N ASN A 279 -21.82 -10.10 3.08
CA ASN A 279 -21.36 -10.49 4.42
C ASN A 279 -19.86 -10.89 4.52
N PRO A 280 -18.92 -9.98 4.21
CA PRO A 280 -17.50 -10.29 4.29
C PRO A 280 -17.07 -10.47 5.76
N VAL A 281 -16.66 -11.69 6.12
CA VAL A 281 -16.13 -12.04 7.45
C VAL A 281 -14.62 -12.16 7.40
N TYR A 282 -13.92 -11.59 8.37
CA TYR A 282 -12.48 -11.79 8.60
C TYR A 282 -12.29 -12.21 10.06
N GLY A 283 -11.30 -13.07 10.32
CA GLY A 283 -10.81 -13.32 11.68
C GLY A 283 -9.99 -12.13 12.17
N ASP A 284 -8.95 -11.75 11.40
CA ASP A 284 -8.27 -10.47 11.53
C ASP A 284 -7.99 -9.90 10.13
N VAL A 285 -8.58 -8.73 9.86
CA VAL A 285 -8.52 -8.10 8.53
C VAL A 285 -7.11 -7.67 8.14
N ILE A 286 -6.26 -7.27 9.09
CA ILE A 286 -4.90 -6.82 8.77
C ILE A 286 -4.03 -8.03 8.47
N ASP A 287 -4.09 -9.06 9.32
CA ASP A 287 -3.32 -10.30 9.13
C ASP A 287 -3.68 -10.99 7.80
N GLU A 288 -4.98 -11.15 7.49
CA GLU A 288 -5.41 -11.82 6.26
C GLU A 288 -4.99 -11.05 4.99
N ILE A 289 -5.10 -9.71 5.01
CA ILE A 289 -4.66 -8.88 3.87
C ILE A 289 -3.14 -8.93 3.72
N TYR A 290 -2.40 -8.88 4.83
CA TYR A 290 -0.95 -8.95 4.82
C TYR A 290 -0.46 -10.26 4.22
N ASP A 291 -1.00 -11.40 4.67
CA ASP A 291 -0.64 -12.73 4.17
C ASP A 291 -0.92 -12.85 2.68
N PHE A 292 -2.12 -12.44 2.25
CA PHE A 292 -2.47 -12.43 0.82
C PHE A 292 -1.50 -11.59 0.01
N LEU A 293 -1.26 -10.33 0.39
CA LEU A 293 -0.36 -9.45 -0.35
C LEU A 293 1.07 -10.00 -0.36
N TYR A 294 1.51 -10.64 0.72
CA TYR A 294 2.83 -11.26 0.81
C TYR A 294 2.95 -12.37 -0.23
N ASP A 295 2.04 -13.34 -0.20
CA ASP A 295 2.00 -14.47 -1.14
C ASP A 295 1.91 -14.01 -2.59
N ARG A 296 1.07 -13.00 -2.86
CA ARG A 296 0.92 -12.46 -4.21
C ARG A 296 2.17 -11.73 -4.70
N THR A 297 2.87 -11.01 -3.83
CA THR A 297 4.13 -10.36 -4.21
C THR A 297 5.25 -11.39 -4.45
N VAL A 298 5.30 -12.47 -3.67
CA VAL A 298 6.23 -13.59 -3.90
C VAL A 298 5.95 -14.24 -5.25
N ALA A 299 4.70 -14.61 -5.52
CA ALA A 299 4.30 -15.21 -6.78
C ALA A 299 4.60 -14.32 -8.01
N ALA A 300 4.41 -13.00 -7.87
CA ALA A 300 4.76 -12.02 -8.90
C ALA A 300 6.28 -12.01 -9.18
N ILE A 301 7.11 -12.03 -8.14
CA ILE A 301 8.57 -12.08 -8.27
C ILE A 301 9.02 -13.40 -8.91
N GLU A 302 8.44 -14.52 -8.50
CA GLU A 302 8.72 -15.84 -9.09
C GLU A 302 8.33 -15.92 -10.58
N ALA A 303 7.28 -15.20 -10.98
CA ALA A 303 6.90 -15.05 -12.39
C ALA A 303 7.83 -14.12 -13.19
N GLY A 304 8.84 -13.52 -12.56
CA GLY A 304 9.84 -12.67 -13.20
C GLY A 304 9.57 -11.16 -13.10
N ILE A 305 8.57 -10.73 -12.33
CA ILE A 305 8.32 -9.29 -12.10
C ILE A 305 9.39 -8.76 -11.15
N GLY A 306 10.09 -7.70 -11.56
CA GLY A 306 11.06 -7.02 -10.70
C GLY A 306 10.38 -6.50 -9.42
N ARG A 307 10.98 -6.77 -8.25
CA ARG A 307 10.49 -6.30 -6.95
C ARG A 307 10.27 -4.77 -6.94
N ASP A 308 11.13 -4.04 -7.64
CA ASP A 308 11.10 -2.59 -7.82
C ASP A 308 9.99 -2.10 -8.77
N LYS A 309 9.12 -3.00 -9.28
CA LYS A 309 7.99 -2.68 -10.16
C LYS A 309 6.63 -3.05 -9.54
N ILE A 310 6.61 -3.38 -8.26
CA ILE A 310 5.40 -3.81 -7.54
C ILE A 310 4.91 -2.69 -6.63
N ILE A 311 3.62 -2.40 -6.73
CA ILE A 311 2.84 -1.56 -5.82
C ILE A 311 1.81 -2.47 -5.15
N ILE A 312 1.50 -2.25 -3.88
CA ILE A 312 0.46 -3.02 -3.16
C ILE A 312 -0.74 -2.13 -2.81
N ASP A 313 -1.95 -2.68 -2.86
CA ASP A 313 -3.19 -2.01 -2.44
C ASP A 313 -4.01 -2.92 -1.49
N PRO A 314 -4.25 -2.51 -0.24
CA PRO A 314 -5.10 -3.25 0.71
C PRO A 314 -6.56 -3.43 0.26
N GLY A 315 -6.99 -2.70 -0.77
CA GLY A 315 -8.26 -2.85 -1.45
C GLY A 315 -9.46 -2.37 -0.63
N LEU A 316 -9.46 -1.12 -0.18
CA LEU A 316 -10.60 -0.52 0.55
C LEU A 316 -11.92 -0.76 -0.20
N GLY A 317 -12.99 -1.12 0.48
CA GLY A 317 -14.31 -1.35 -0.13
C GLY A 317 -14.39 -2.57 -1.08
N PHE A 318 -13.35 -3.38 -1.18
CA PHE A 318 -13.36 -4.64 -1.93
C PHE A 318 -13.49 -5.81 -0.96
N GLY A 319 -14.75 -6.15 -0.64
CA GLY A 319 -15.13 -7.18 0.30
C GLY A 319 -14.81 -6.85 1.75
N LYS A 320 -15.18 -5.64 2.19
CA LYS A 320 -14.84 -5.07 3.51
C LYS A 320 -15.99 -4.20 4.01
N ASN A 321 -16.38 -4.39 5.27
CA ASN A 321 -17.38 -3.56 5.94
C ASN A 321 -16.78 -2.22 6.41
N LEU A 322 -17.57 -1.37 7.06
CA LEU A 322 -17.11 -0.06 7.57
C LEU A 322 -15.90 -0.20 8.50
N GLU A 323 -15.97 -1.08 9.51
CA GLU A 323 -14.92 -1.27 10.50
C GLU A 323 -13.61 -1.76 9.86
N HIS A 324 -13.68 -2.74 8.95
CA HIS A 324 -12.54 -3.24 8.19
C HIS A 324 -11.83 -2.11 7.44
N ASN A 325 -12.58 -1.24 6.76
CA ASN A 325 -12.01 -0.11 6.02
C ASN A 325 -11.31 0.90 6.94
N LEU A 326 -11.91 1.21 8.09
CA LEU A 326 -11.29 2.11 9.07
C LEU A 326 -10.02 1.50 9.68
N ARG A 327 -10.05 0.18 9.99
CA ARG A 327 -8.89 -0.55 10.52
C ARG A 327 -7.73 -0.58 9.53
N ILE A 328 -8.00 -0.77 8.25
CA ILE A 328 -6.97 -0.73 7.19
C ILE A 328 -6.34 0.66 7.07
N ILE A 329 -7.14 1.73 7.09
CA ILE A 329 -6.59 3.09 7.02
C ILE A 329 -5.72 3.35 8.25
N SER A 330 -6.19 2.97 9.45
CA SER A 330 -5.46 3.15 10.71
C SER A 330 -4.17 2.33 10.76
N GLY A 331 -4.20 1.08 10.30
CA GLY A 331 -3.08 0.13 10.28
C GLY A 331 -2.26 0.15 8.99
N LEU A 332 -2.35 1.19 8.15
CA LEU A 332 -1.73 1.18 6.83
C LEU A 332 -0.20 0.98 6.89
N SER A 333 0.42 1.42 8.00
CA SER A 333 1.84 1.25 8.26
C SER A 333 2.29 -0.21 8.20
N ASP A 334 1.42 -1.15 8.57
CA ASP A 334 1.75 -2.59 8.55
C ASP A 334 2.07 -3.05 7.11
N PHE A 335 1.33 -2.56 6.12
CA PHE A 335 1.58 -2.85 4.71
C PHE A 335 2.81 -2.10 4.17
N THR A 336 3.03 -0.85 4.59
CA THR A 336 4.23 -0.10 4.17
C THR A 336 5.52 -0.81 4.60
N ASN A 337 5.46 -1.56 5.69
CA ASN A 337 6.59 -2.34 6.18
C ASN A 337 6.91 -3.58 5.34
N MET A 338 6.01 -4.03 4.44
CA MET A 338 6.30 -5.10 3.45
C MET A 338 7.31 -4.66 2.39
N GLY A 339 7.38 -3.36 2.21
CA GLY A 339 8.42 -2.76 1.45
C GLY A 339 8.13 -2.46 0.00
N TYR A 340 6.86 -2.26 -0.28
CA TYR A 340 6.38 -1.80 -1.56
C TYR A 340 5.71 -0.43 -1.36
N PRO A 341 5.72 0.45 -2.37
CA PRO A 341 4.82 1.60 -2.39
C PRO A 341 3.39 1.11 -2.17
N VAL A 342 2.68 1.79 -1.26
CA VAL A 342 1.28 1.46 -0.97
C VAL A 342 0.37 2.42 -1.71
N MET A 343 -0.55 1.88 -2.50
CA MET A 343 -1.65 2.62 -3.11
C MET A 343 -2.91 2.50 -2.26
N VAL A 344 -3.66 3.60 -2.14
CA VAL A 344 -4.96 3.63 -1.48
C VAL A 344 -5.99 4.35 -2.34
N GLY A 345 -7.09 3.67 -2.66
CA GLY A 345 -8.27 4.29 -3.27
C GLY A 345 -9.43 4.39 -2.28
N ALA A 346 -9.58 5.49 -1.56
CA ALA A 346 -10.73 5.72 -0.67
C ALA A 346 -11.87 6.52 -1.33
N SER A 347 -11.59 7.21 -2.44
CA SER A 347 -12.43 8.25 -3.03
C SER A 347 -13.87 7.79 -3.30
N ARG A 348 -14.83 8.47 -2.67
CA ARG A 348 -16.29 8.31 -2.80
C ARG A 348 -16.84 6.92 -2.44
N LYS A 349 -16.07 6.08 -1.75
CA LYS A 349 -16.48 4.71 -1.37
C LYS A 349 -17.63 4.68 -0.36
N SER A 350 -18.33 3.55 -0.32
CA SER A 350 -19.55 3.35 0.49
C SER A 350 -19.31 3.51 1.99
N PHE A 351 -18.16 3.12 2.51
CA PHE A 351 -17.86 3.28 3.95
C PHE A 351 -17.86 4.75 4.40
N ILE A 352 -17.47 5.69 3.52
CA ILE A 352 -17.56 7.12 3.78
C ILE A 352 -19.04 7.54 3.85
N GLY A 353 -19.85 7.04 2.91
CA GLY A 353 -21.29 7.27 2.90
C GLY A 353 -21.97 6.76 4.16
N ALA A 354 -21.60 5.57 4.63
CA ALA A 354 -22.14 4.96 5.84
C ALA A 354 -21.76 5.73 7.12
N LEU A 355 -20.58 6.37 7.16
CA LEU A 355 -20.14 7.14 8.32
C LEU A 355 -20.72 8.58 8.35
N LEU A 356 -21.05 9.14 7.18
CA LEU A 356 -21.53 10.52 7.03
C LEU A 356 -23.04 10.61 6.72
N ASP A 357 -23.75 9.49 6.73
CA ASP A 357 -25.14 9.39 6.26
C ASP A 357 -25.33 10.00 4.84
N ALA A 358 -24.32 9.81 3.99
CA ALA A 358 -24.25 10.38 2.64
C ALA A 358 -24.50 9.31 1.57
N GLU A 359 -25.76 9.21 1.14
CA GLU A 359 -26.20 8.23 0.12
C GLU A 359 -25.52 8.45 -1.24
N SER A 360 -25.42 9.70 -1.71
CA SER A 360 -24.82 10.01 -3.01
C SER A 360 -23.28 10.07 -2.96
N PRO A 361 -22.56 9.39 -3.87
CA PRO A 361 -21.10 9.47 -3.97
C PRO A 361 -20.55 10.90 -4.14
N VAL A 362 -21.33 11.81 -4.73
CA VAL A 362 -20.92 13.20 -4.98
C VAL A 362 -20.85 14.01 -3.68
N LYS A 363 -21.61 13.62 -2.65
CA LYS A 363 -21.64 14.26 -1.33
C LYS A 363 -20.56 13.73 -0.37
N ARG A 364 -19.63 12.90 -0.86
CA ARG A 364 -18.60 12.23 -0.04
C ARG A 364 -17.23 12.87 -0.15
N LEU A 365 -17.14 14.09 -0.67
CA LEU A 365 -15.86 14.73 -0.96
C LEU A 365 -15.04 14.94 0.32
N GLU A 366 -15.62 15.57 1.33
CA GLU A 366 -14.96 15.91 2.60
C GLU A 366 -14.44 14.63 3.28
N GLY A 367 -15.27 13.59 3.37
CA GLY A 367 -14.85 12.29 3.88
C GLY A 367 -13.78 11.62 3.03
N SER A 368 -13.80 11.80 1.71
CA SER A 368 -12.76 11.27 0.81
C SER A 368 -11.42 11.96 1.03
N LEU A 369 -11.42 13.28 1.22
CA LEU A 369 -10.23 14.06 1.53
C LEU A 369 -9.66 13.67 2.89
N SER A 370 -10.51 13.54 3.91
CA SER A 370 -10.11 13.07 5.25
C SER A 370 -9.46 11.68 5.19
N ALA A 371 -10.09 10.73 4.49
CA ALA A 371 -9.53 9.39 4.31
C ALA A 371 -8.19 9.40 3.56
N ALA A 372 -8.06 10.24 2.52
CA ALA A 372 -6.82 10.39 1.76
C ALA A 372 -5.68 10.97 2.61
N VAL A 373 -5.96 12.00 3.42
CA VAL A 373 -4.98 12.60 4.34
C VAL A 373 -4.55 11.59 5.40
N CYS A 374 -5.48 10.85 6.00
CA CYS A 374 -5.14 9.79 6.97
C CYS A 374 -4.30 8.68 6.33
N ALA A 375 -4.66 8.25 5.11
CA ALA A 375 -3.87 7.26 4.38
C ALA A 375 -2.44 7.77 4.10
N PHE A 376 -2.27 9.02 3.69
CA PHE A 376 -0.96 9.64 3.50
C PHE A 376 -0.14 9.67 4.81
N ILE A 377 -0.72 10.14 5.92
CA ILE A 377 -0.05 10.20 7.23
C ILE A 377 0.41 8.80 7.67
N ASN A 378 -0.38 7.77 7.34
CA ASN A 378 -0.08 6.38 7.65
C ASN A 378 0.78 5.68 6.56
N GLY A 379 1.30 6.42 5.59
CA GLY A 379 2.37 6.00 4.68
C GLY A 379 1.96 5.61 3.26
N ALA A 380 0.74 5.94 2.81
CA ALA A 380 0.35 5.78 1.40
C ALA A 380 1.27 6.58 0.47
N SER A 381 1.83 5.92 -0.55
CA SER A 381 2.68 6.54 -1.57
C SER A 381 1.88 7.01 -2.78
N ILE A 382 0.72 6.38 -3.04
CA ILE A 382 -0.16 6.70 -4.17
C ILE A 382 -1.60 6.80 -3.66
N LEU A 383 -2.31 7.85 -4.08
CA LEU A 383 -3.72 8.06 -3.78
C LEU A 383 -4.54 8.03 -5.06
N ARG A 384 -5.41 7.03 -5.19
CA ARG A 384 -6.30 6.84 -6.35
C ARG A 384 -7.63 7.56 -6.13
N VAL A 385 -7.92 8.61 -6.92
CA VAL A 385 -9.00 9.56 -6.63
C VAL A 385 -9.79 10.05 -7.84
N HIS A 386 -11.05 10.44 -7.61
CA HIS A 386 -11.87 11.16 -8.58
C HIS A 386 -11.58 12.67 -8.56
N ASP A 387 -11.41 13.25 -7.37
CA ASP A 387 -11.28 14.68 -7.13
C ASP A 387 -9.79 15.09 -7.01
N VAL A 388 -9.08 15.11 -8.16
CA VAL A 388 -7.62 15.23 -8.25
C VAL A 388 -7.11 16.52 -7.60
N LYS A 389 -7.59 17.69 -8.06
CA LYS A 389 -7.10 18.99 -7.57
C LYS A 389 -7.25 19.13 -6.07
N LYS A 390 -8.45 18.82 -5.56
CA LYS A 390 -8.78 18.94 -4.13
C LYS A 390 -7.93 18.00 -3.27
N THR A 391 -7.71 16.77 -3.75
CA THR A 391 -6.84 15.81 -3.06
C THR A 391 -5.40 16.31 -3.04
N ARG A 392 -4.88 16.77 -4.18
CA ARG A 392 -3.51 17.31 -4.27
C ARG A 392 -3.28 18.48 -3.32
N GLU A 393 -4.22 19.43 -3.26
CA GLU A 393 -4.15 20.57 -2.34
C GLU A 393 -4.14 20.13 -0.87
N ALA A 394 -5.02 19.18 -0.49
CA ALA A 394 -5.05 18.64 0.87
C ALA A 394 -3.75 17.92 1.25
N ILE A 395 -3.20 17.11 0.35
CA ILE A 395 -1.95 16.38 0.58
C ILE A 395 -0.75 17.32 0.66
N LYS A 396 -0.72 18.40 -0.13
CA LYS A 396 0.34 19.41 -0.04
C LYS A 396 0.40 20.06 1.35
N ILE A 397 -0.76 20.38 1.93
CA ILE A 397 -0.83 20.91 3.30
C ILE A 397 -0.42 19.83 4.32
N ALA A 398 -0.95 18.61 4.19
CA ALA A 398 -0.63 17.51 5.10
C ALA A 398 0.86 17.17 5.10
N ALA A 399 1.51 17.13 3.93
CA ALA A 399 2.95 16.91 3.78
C ALA A 399 3.77 18.02 4.44
N GLY A 400 3.34 19.29 4.25
CA GLY A 400 3.94 20.44 4.93
C GLY A 400 3.91 20.31 6.45
N ILE A 401 2.84 19.75 7.03
CA ILE A 401 2.74 19.50 8.48
C ILE A 401 3.58 18.29 8.89
N TYR A 402 3.53 17.20 8.11
CA TYR A 402 4.14 15.92 8.46
C TYR A 402 5.69 15.94 8.40
N HIS A 403 6.28 16.75 7.52
CA HIS A 403 7.73 16.81 7.32
C HIS A 403 8.49 17.84 8.18
N ILE A 404 7.76 18.64 8.98
CA ILE A 404 8.35 19.53 10.01
C ILE A 404 8.87 18.68 11.17
#